data_AF-A0A6B1GQF1-F1
#
_entry.id   AF-A0A6B1GQF1-F1
#
_cell.length_a   1.000
_cell.length_b   1.000
_cell.length_c   1.000
_cell.angle_alpha   90.00
_cell.angle_beta   90.00
_cell.angle_gamma   90.00
#
_symmetry.space_group_name_H-M   'P 1'
#
loop_
_entity.id
_entity.type
_entity.pdbx_description
1 polymer ?
#
loop_
_entity_poly.entity_id
_entity_poly.type
_entity_poly.pdbx_seq_one_letter_code
_entity_poly.pdbx_strand_id
1 'polypeptide(L)'
;MKDQTKSRTHSGYLAFILHRISGLCLALFLPVHLYVISLLLDDPQRFDAFLDWTSAPLVKLSETLLIVLAAAHLAGGIRILAIEWFSVSYNHARLVSAVVTFSIAVGVFFLIAV
;
A
#
# COMPACT_ATOMS: atom_id res chain seq x y z
N MET A 1 30.07 21.14 -13.89
CA MET A 1 29.43 20.61 -12.68
C MET A 1 28.01 20.19 -13.06
N LYS A 2 27.76 18.89 -13.33
CA LYS A 2 26.43 18.42 -13.72
C LYS A 2 25.48 18.64 -12.54
N ASP A 3 24.40 19.38 -12.77
CA ASP A 3 23.38 19.70 -11.79
C ASP A 3 22.74 18.41 -11.22
N GLN A 4 23.13 18.06 -10.00
CA GLN A 4 22.69 16.87 -9.26
C GLN A 4 21.23 17.00 -8.77
N THR A 5 20.60 18.17 -8.90
CA THR A 5 19.23 18.40 -8.40
C THR A 5 18.16 17.79 -9.32
N LYS A 6 18.48 17.56 -10.60
CA LYS A 6 17.58 16.96 -11.60
C LYS A 6 17.30 15.45 -11.41
N SER A 7 17.99 14.80 -10.46
CA SER A 7 17.91 13.34 -10.23
C SER A 7 16.80 12.91 -9.26
N ARG A 8 16.26 13.81 -8.43
CA ARG A 8 15.32 13.48 -7.34
C ARG A 8 13.85 13.64 -7.73
N THR A 9 13.57 14.27 -8.88
CA THR A 9 12.23 14.42 -9.45
C THR A 9 11.89 13.34 -10.49
N HIS A 10 12.76 12.35 -10.67
CA HIS A 10 12.53 11.24 -11.58
C HIS A 10 11.49 10.29 -10.97
N SER A 11 10.43 9.94 -11.72
CA SER A 11 9.31 9.11 -11.24
C SER A 11 9.75 7.77 -10.61
N GLY A 12 10.91 7.25 -11.02
CA GLY A 12 11.51 6.06 -10.41
C GLY A 12 11.98 6.25 -8.96
N TYR A 13 12.50 7.43 -8.61
CA TYR A 13 12.93 7.74 -7.23
C TYR A 13 11.73 7.87 -6.29
N LEU A 14 10.66 8.52 -6.77
CA LEU A 14 9.41 8.60 -6.00
C LEU A 14 8.80 7.21 -5.80
N ALA A 15 8.75 6.37 -6.84
CA ALA A 15 8.26 4.99 -6.71
C ALA A 15 9.07 4.18 -5.70
N PHE A 16 10.40 4.38 -5.63
CA PHE A 16 11.26 3.75 -4.63
C PHE A 16 10.92 4.19 -3.20
N ILE A 17 10.78 5.50 -2.97
CA ILE A 17 10.41 6.03 -1.65
C ILE A 17 9.03 5.49 -1.24
N LEU A 18 8.04 5.60 -2.13
CA LEU A 18 6.67 5.15 -1.86
C LEU A 18 6.63 3.67 -1.50
N HIS A 19 7.35 2.80 -2.22
CA HIS A 19 7.38 1.37 -1.93
C HIS A 19 7.99 1.04 -0.56
N ARG A 20 9.04 1.77 -0.14
CA ARG A 20 9.67 1.57 1.18
C ARG A 20 8.81 2.08 2.32
N ILE A 21 8.27 3.30 2.18
CA ILE A 21 7.42 3.90 3.19
C ILE A 21 6.13 3.10 3.34
N SER A 22 5.52 2.64 2.24
CA SER A 22 4.34 1.76 2.33
C SER A 22 4.67 0.46 3.05
N GLY A 23 5.80 -0.18 2.75
CA GLY A 23 6.25 -1.39 3.45
C GLY A 23 6.46 -1.17 4.95
N LEU A 24 7.07 -0.04 5.33
CA LEU A 24 7.27 0.31 6.74
C LEU A 24 5.93 0.52 7.46
N CYS A 25 5.01 1.28 6.86
CA CYS A 25 3.67 1.48 7.43
C CYS A 25 2.92 0.15 7.61
N LEU A 26 2.98 -0.75 6.61
CA LEU A 26 2.33 -2.06 6.67
C LEU A 26 2.98 -2.97 7.72
N ALA A 27 4.31 -2.94 7.85
CA ALA A 27 5.02 -3.70 8.87
C ALA A 27 4.65 -3.24 10.29
N LEU A 28 4.48 -1.94 10.50
CA LEU A 28 4.02 -1.38 11.77
C LEU A 28 2.54 -1.67 12.04
N PHE A 29 1.71 -1.75 10.99
CA PHE A 29 0.31 -2.13 11.11
C PHE A 29 0.13 -3.62 11.47
N LEU A 30 1.02 -4.50 11.00
CA LEU A 30 0.84 -5.95 11.11
C LEU A 30 0.67 -6.47 12.55
N PRO A 31 1.45 -6.05 13.57
CA PRO A 31 1.21 -6.46 14.95
C PRO A 31 -0.18 -6.06 15.46
N VAL A 32 -0.65 -4.85 15.13
CA VAL A 32 -1.98 -4.36 15.51
C VAL A 32 -3.06 -5.20 14.83
N HIS A 33 -2.89 -5.50 13.55
CA HIS A 33 -3.82 -6.31 12.77
C HIS A 33 -3.96 -7.74 13.34
N LEU A 34 -2.84 -8.38 13.64
CA LEU A 34 -2.82 -9.73 14.20
C LEU A 34 -3.40 -9.76 15.62
N TYR A 35 -3.17 -8.70 16.41
CA TYR A 35 -3.79 -8.55 17.73
C TYR A 35 -5.32 -8.44 17.62
N VAL A 36 -5.85 -7.63 16.70
CA VAL A 36 -7.30 -7.54 16.50
C VAL A 36 -7.89 -8.89 16.07
N ILE A 37 -7.21 -9.62 15.20
CA ILE A 37 -7.65 -10.97 14.80
C ILE A 37 -7.61 -11.94 15.99
N SER A 38 -6.66 -11.82 16.92
CA SER A 38 -6.62 -12.70 18.10
C SER A 38 -7.81 -12.47 19.04
N LEU A 39 -8.40 -11.27 19.07
CA LEU A 39 -9.63 -11.01 19.84
C LEU A 39 -10.80 -11.88 19.40
N LEU A 40 -10.84 -12.34 18.15
CA LEU A 40 -11.87 -13.25 17.67
C LEU A 40 -11.90 -14.58 18.46
N LEU A 41 -10.74 -15.00 18.98
CA LEU A 41 -10.60 -16.23 19.77
C LEU A 41 -10.75 -15.96 21.28
N ASP A 42 -10.16 -14.86 21.76
CA ASP A 42 -10.01 -14.61 23.19
C ASP A 42 -11.16 -13.79 23.80
N ASP A 43 -11.70 -12.82 23.06
CA ASP A 43 -12.74 -11.89 23.54
C ASP A 43 -13.62 -11.38 22.38
N PRO A 44 -14.63 -12.17 21.97
CA PRO A 44 -15.51 -11.81 20.86
C PRO A 44 -16.28 -10.49 21.09
N GLN A 45 -16.58 -10.13 22.35
CA GLN A 45 -17.27 -8.87 22.64
C GLN A 45 -16.39 -7.65 22.33
N ARG A 46 -15.08 -7.72 22.65
CA ARG A 46 -14.14 -6.67 22.24
C ARG A 46 -13.93 -6.63 20.74
N PHE A 47 -13.96 -7.77 20.07
CA PHE A 47 -13.90 -7.84 18.62
C PHE A 47 -15.10 -7.15 17.97
N ASP A 48 -16.33 -7.44 18.44
CA ASP A 48 -17.55 -6.78 17.96
C ASP A 48 -17.50 -5.26 18.18
N ALA A 49 -17.07 -4.81 19.35
CA ALA A 49 -16.89 -3.38 19.62
C ALA A 49 -15.83 -2.73 18.71
N PHE A 50 -14.77 -3.46 18.34
CA PHE A 50 -13.78 -2.99 17.37
C PHE A 50 -14.40 -2.86 15.98
N LEU A 51 -15.21 -3.84 15.54
CA LEU A 51 -15.93 -3.75 14.27
C LEU A 51 -16.89 -2.56 14.23
N ASP A 52 -17.63 -2.31 15.31
CA ASP A 52 -18.50 -1.13 15.39
C ASP A 52 -17.71 0.17 15.25
N TRP A 53 -16.53 0.25 15.87
CA TRP A 53 -15.62 1.40 15.74
C TRP A 53 -15.12 1.59 14.30
N THR A 54 -14.86 0.51 13.55
CA THR A 54 -14.43 0.60 12.14
C THR A 54 -15.49 1.22 11.22
N SER A 55 -16.76 1.24 11.63
CA SER A 55 -17.82 1.91 10.87
C SER A 55 -17.70 3.43 10.84
N ALA A 56 -16.88 4.04 11.70
CA ALA A 56 -16.68 5.48 11.72
C ALA A 56 -16.05 5.99 10.40
N PRO A 57 -16.53 7.11 9.82
CA PRO A 57 -16.07 7.58 8.51
C PRO A 57 -14.55 7.82 8.41
N LEU A 58 -13.93 8.34 9.48
CA LEU A 58 -12.48 8.53 9.53
C LEU A 58 -11.70 7.21 9.55
N VAL A 59 -12.27 6.16 10.12
CA VAL A 59 -11.66 4.82 10.13
C VAL A 59 -11.76 4.20 8.75
N LYS A 60 -12.92 4.28 8.08
CA LYS A 60 -13.07 3.85 6.67
C LYS A 60 -12.09 4.54 5.72
N LEU A 61 -11.85 5.84 5.92
CA LEU A 61 -10.82 6.57 5.16
C LEU A 61 -9.41 6.05 5.44
N SER A 62 -9.12 5.73 6.70
CA SER A 62 -7.83 5.17 7.12
C SER A 62 -7.62 3.75 6.56
N GLU A 63 -8.66 2.92 6.54
CA GLU A 63 -8.68 1.59 5.92
C GLU A 63 -8.45 1.69 4.41
N THR A 64 -9.12 2.64 3.75
CA THR A 64 -8.91 2.91 2.32
C THR A 64 -7.46 3.26 2.04
N LEU A 65 -6.86 4.16 2.85
CA LEU A 65 -5.44 4.50 2.73
C LEU A 65 -4.54 3.27 2.94
N LEU A 66 -4.84 2.45 3.95
CA LEU A 66 -4.08 1.23 4.24
C LEU A 66 -4.12 0.24 3.07
N ILE A 67 -5.28 0.07 2.43
CA ILE A 67 -5.47 -0.79 1.25
C ILE A 67 -4.69 -0.24 0.06
N VAL A 68 -4.70 1.08 -0.17
CA VAL A 68 -3.89 1.72 -1.21
C VAL A 68 -2.40 1.46 -0.96
N LEU A 69 -1.93 1.60 0.29
CA LEU A 69 -0.54 1.31 0.66
C LEU A 69 -0.19 -0.16 0.43
N ALA A 70 -1.07 -1.09 0.80
CA ALA A 70 -0.91 -2.52 0.57
C ALA A 70 -0.81 -2.84 -0.93
N ALA A 71 -1.73 -2.32 -1.74
CA ALA A 71 -1.73 -2.51 -3.19
C ALA A 71 -0.48 -1.91 -3.85
N ALA A 72 -0.05 -0.71 -3.42
CA ALA A 72 1.16 -0.06 -3.91
C ALA A 72 2.43 -0.83 -3.54
N HIS A 73 2.49 -1.36 -2.32
CA HIS A 73 3.61 -2.17 -1.86
C HIS A 73 3.70 -3.48 -2.67
N LEU A 74 2.58 -4.21 -2.78
CA LEU A 74 2.49 -5.48 -3.50
C LEU A 74 2.85 -5.31 -4.98
N ALA A 75 2.18 -4.40 -5.69
CA ALA A 75 2.42 -4.19 -7.12
C ALA A 75 3.82 -3.60 -7.38
N GLY A 76 4.31 -2.74 -6.48
CA GLY A 76 5.69 -2.25 -6.52
C GLY A 76 6.73 -3.36 -6.36
N GLY A 77 6.48 -4.31 -5.45
CA GLY A 77 7.32 -5.49 -5.24
C GLY A 77 7.32 -6.42 -6.46
N ILE A 78 6.13 -6.71 -7.01
CA ILE A 78 5.98 -7.50 -8.25
C ILE A 78 6.74 -6.86 -9.40
N ARG A 79 6.66 -5.54 -9.56
CA ARG A 79 7.44 -4.81 -10.58
C ARG A 79 8.94 -5.07 -10.43
N ILE A 80 9.48 -5.02 -9.21
CA ILE A 80 10.91 -5.25 -8.96
C ILE A 80 11.28 -6.70 -9.27
N LEU A 81 10.50 -7.66 -8.76
CA LEU A 81 10.70 -9.09 -9.04
C LEU A 81 10.64 -9.40 -10.54
N ALA A 82 9.71 -8.78 -11.27
CA ALA A 82 9.57 -8.99 -12.71
C ALA A 82 10.78 -8.49 -13.50
N ILE A 83 11.33 -7.33 -13.12
CA ILE A 83 12.53 -6.77 -13.74
C ILE A 83 13.73 -7.69 -13.51
N GLU A 84 13.90 -8.18 -12.27
CA GLU A 84 15.02 -9.04 -11.90
C GLU A 84 14.94 -10.42 -12.55
N TRP A 85 13.78 -11.08 -12.49
CA TRP A 85 13.64 -12.48 -12.88
C TRP A 85 13.44 -12.69 -14.38
N PHE A 86 12.77 -11.75 -15.05
CA PHE A 86 12.37 -11.89 -16.45
C PHE A 86 13.07 -10.90 -17.39
N SER A 87 14.08 -10.16 -16.89
CA SER A 87 14.86 -9.18 -17.68
C SER A 87 13.97 -8.24 -18.50
N VAL A 88 12.88 -7.80 -17.88
CA VAL A 88 11.81 -7.09 -18.57
C VAL A 88 12.30 -5.70 -19.00
N SER A 89 12.59 -5.55 -20.28
CA SER A 89 13.01 -4.28 -20.91
C SER A 89 11.82 -3.39 -21.29
N TYR A 90 10.86 -3.19 -20.38
CA TYR A 90 9.77 -2.22 -20.58
C TYR A 90 10.19 -0.82 -20.14
N ASN A 91 9.52 0.19 -20.71
CA ASN A 91 9.65 1.57 -20.24
C ASN A 91 9.27 1.65 -18.74
N HIS A 92 10.26 1.87 -17.88
CA HIS A 92 10.07 1.92 -16.43
C HIS A 92 9.01 2.94 -15.99
N ALA A 93 8.81 4.02 -16.74
CA ALA A 93 7.76 5.00 -16.47
C ALA A 93 6.35 4.39 -16.62
N ARG A 94 6.14 3.52 -17.62
CA ARG A 94 4.87 2.80 -17.83
C ARG A 94 4.58 1.80 -16.72
N LEU A 95 5.60 1.11 -16.22
CA LEU A 95 5.44 0.19 -15.09
C LEU A 95 5.10 0.93 -13.80
N VAL A 96 5.75 2.08 -13.56
CA VAL A 96 5.41 2.93 -12.41
C VAL A 96 3.99 3.46 -12.51
N SER A 97 3.55 3.94 -13.68
CA SER A 97 2.17 4.39 -13.85
C SER A 97 1.17 3.26 -13.67
N ALA A 98 1.46 2.04 -14.16
CA ALA A 98 0.60 0.88 -13.96
C ALA A 98 0.41 0.53 -12.48
N VAL A 99 1.51 0.55 -11.70
CA VAL A 99 1.44 0.37 -10.24
C VAL A 99 0.54 1.42 -9.60
N VAL A 100 0.74 2.70 -9.91
CA VAL A 100 -0.05 3.79 -9.34
C VAL A 100 -1.53 3.67 -9.69
N THR A 101 -1.85 3.45 -10.97
CA THR A 101 -3.23 3.28 -11.43
C THR A 101 -3.89 2.09 -10.76
N PHE A 102 -3.19 0.95 -10.64
CA PHE A 102 -3.70 -0.22 -9.94
C PHE A 102 -4.01 0.09 -8.47
N SER A 103 -3.08 0.71 -7.74
CA SER A 103 -3.28 1.04 -6.32
C SER A 103 -4.45 1.99 -6.10
N ILE A 104 -4.60 3.02 -6.95
CA ILE A 104 -5.73 3.95 -6.88
C ILE A 104 -7.03 3.23 -7.23
N ALA A 105 -7.05 2.39 -8.27
CA ALA A 105 -8.25 1.66 -8.66
C ALA A 105 -8.74 0.73 -7.55
N VAL A 106 -7.84 0.01 -6.87
CA VAL A 106 -8.18 -0.84 -5.71
C VAL A 106 -8.73 0.00 -4.56
N GLY A 107 -8.10 1.14 -4.24
CA GLY A 107 -8.57 2.04 -3.19
C GLY A 107 -9.95 2.64 -3.48
N VAL A 108 -10.17 3.11 -4.71
CA VAL A 108 -11.48 3.63 -5.14
C VAL A 108 -12.53 2.52 -5.09
N PHE A 109 -12.21 1.33 -5.59
CA PHE A 109 -13.10 0.18 -5.55
C PHE A 109 -13.50 -0.19 -4.11
N PHE A 110 -12.54 -0.18 -3.18
CA PHE A 110 -12.85 -0.40 -1.76
C PHE A 110 -13.75 0.70 -1.20
N LEU A 111 -13.41 1.98 -1.46
CA LEU A 111 -14.15 3.12 -0.93
C LEU A 111 -15.61 3.17 -1.40
N ILE A 112 -15.91 2.71 -2.61
CA ILE A 112 -17.30 2.63 -3.12
C ILE A 112 -18.04 1.39 -2.62
N ALA A 113 -17.33 0.38 -2.13
CA ALA A 113 -17.89 -0.90 -1.69
C ALA A 113 -18.18 -0.95 -0.19
N VAL A 114 -17.69 0.03 0.59
CA VAL A 114 -17.75 0.07 2.06
C VAL A 114 -18.77 1.06 2.60
#